data_AF-A0AAW6SS99-F1
#
_entry.id   AF-A0AAW6SS99-F1
#
_cell.length_a   1.000
_cell.length_b   1.000
_cell.length_c   1.000
_cell.angle_alpha   90.00
_cell.angle_beta   90.00
_cell.angle_gamma   90.00
#
_symmetry.space_group_name_H-M   'P 1'
#
loop_
_entity.id
_entity.type
_entity.pdbx_description
1 polymer ?
#
loop_
_entity_poly.entity_id
_entity_poly.type
_entity_poly.pdbx_seq_one_letter_code
_entity_poly.pdbx_strand_id
1 'polypeptide(L)'
;MKLIIKNLLYYFCIFLCCILLSAIFKHQLNLSSTFLSCLGLFLGNLVLVYFRSKGLVKDNLKGIAKLMYEDVSEEGWDQENLTKRNLDFTIESIQYIDLYTKKLMKTEKGTVLLNEALDNMVNRIGAYIGEVIKRTINQDFTWYEFNSVYKNSKSFACVAETTRPYTLLYSKKKDRAILPLSAVEQFLKGDSEYTSLQEYVKKMILVYSQ
;
A
#
# COMPACT_ATOMS: atom_id res chain seq x y z
N MET A 1 -8.62 8.69 5.71
CA MET A 1 -9.39 9.28 6.84
C MET A 1 -10.13 10.57 6.46
N LYS A 2 -9.48 11.57 5.84
CA LYS A 2 -10.12 12.85 5.45
C LYS A 2 -11.37 12.72 4.54
N LEU A 3 -11.37 11.78 3.59
CA LEU A 3 -12.50 11.59 2.67
C LEU A 3 -13.75 11.00 3.35
N ILE A 4 -13.55 10.09 4.31
CA ILE A 4 -14.63 9.46 5.08
C ILE A 4 -15.25 10.47 6.04
N ILE A 5 -14.41 11.28 6.71
CA ILE A 5 -14.88 12.36 7.58
C ILE A 5 -15.66 13.40 6.77
N LYS A 6 -15.18 13.79 5.58
CA LYS A 6 -15.92 14.68 4.67
C LYS A 6 -17.29 14.10 4.29
N ASN A 7 -17.36 12.82 3.95
CA ASN A 7 -18.63 12.18 3.61
C ASN A 7 -19.58 12.10 4.82
N LEU A 8 -19.09 11.75 6.01
CA LEU A 8 -19.90 11.73 7.22
C LEU A 8 -20.43 13.13 7.56
N LEU A 9 -19.59 14.16 7.44
CA LEU A 9 -20.00 15.55 7.65
C LEU A 9 -21.07 15.97 6.63
N TYR A 10 -20.92 15.58 5.38
CA TYR A 10 -21.87 15.88 4.30
C TYR A 10 -23.27 15.29 4.59
N TYR A 11 -23.34 14.01 4.96
CA TYR A 11 -24.62 13.38 5.31
C TYR A 11 -25.21 13.89 6.63
N PHE A 12 -24.37 14.27 7.59
CA PHE A 12 -24.81 14.93 8.82
C PHE A 12 -25.40 16.33 8.54
N CYS A 13 -24.80 17.10 7.63
CA CYS A 13 -25.34 18.38 7.18
C CYS A 13 -26.68 18.21 6.45
N ILE A 14 -26.84 17.20 5.59
CA ILE A 14 -28.12 16.89 4.95
C ILE A 14 -29.18 16.57 6.01
N PHE A 15 -28.84 15.74 7.00
CA PHE A 15 -29.74 15.37 8.09
C PHE A 15 -30.19 16.60 8.91
N LEU A 16 -29.26 17.48 9.29
CA LEU A 16 -29.57 18.75 9.96
C LEU A 16 -30.43 19.67 9.11
N CYS A 17 -30.15 19.76 7.81
CA CYS A 17 -30.91 20.60 6.88
C CYS A 17 -32.36 20.10 6.73
N CYS A 18 -32.56 18.78 6.66
CA CYS A 18 -33.89 18.17 6.64
C CYS A 18 -34.67 18.43 7.95
N ILE A 19 -34.01 18.37 9.12
CA ILE A 19 -34.63 18.72 10.40
C ILE A 19 -35.04 20.20 10.40
N LEU A 20 -34.16 21.12 9.99
CA LEU A 20 -34.43 22.55 9.93
C LEU A 20 -35.59 22.88 8.98
N LEU A 21 -35.59 22.32 7.77
CA LEU A 21 -36.69 22.48 6.80
C LEU A 21 -38.01 21.95 7.35
N SER A 22 -37.98 20.80 8.04
CA SER A 22 -39.18 20.21 8.65
C SER A 22 -39.75 21.05 9.80
N ALA A 23 -38.89 21.74 10.56
CA ALA A 23 -39.29 22.66 11.63
C ALA A 23 -39.91 23.97 11.09
N ILE A 24 -39.42 24.45 9.94
CA ILE A 24 -39.92 25.67 9.28
C ILE A 24 -41.27 25.41 8.59
N PHE A 25 -41.43 24.27 7.90
CA PHE A 25 -42.63 23.92 7.13
C PHE A 25 -43.60 23.02 7.90
N LYS A 26 -43.80 23.33 9.18
CA LYS A 26 -44.56 22.55 10.19
C LYS A 26 -45.99 22.15 9.76
N HIS A 27 -46.53 22.74 8.69
CA HIS A 27 -47.92 22.59 8.25
C HIS A 27 -48.11 21.81 6.92
N GLN A 28 -47.05 21.41 6.20
CA GLN A 28 -47.18 20.72 4.90
C GLN A 28 -46.47 19.37 4.80
N LEU A 29 -45.54 19.04 5.70
CA LEU A 29 -44.78 17.79 5.61
C LEU A 29 -45.04 16.92 6.84
N ASN A 30 -45.34 15.64 6.59
CA ASN A 30 -45.58 14.64 7.61
C ASN A 30 -44.27 14.36 8.36
N LEU A 31 -44.00 15.13 9.40
CA LEU A 31 -42.73 15.30 10.12
C LEU A 31 -42.08 13.96 10.53
N SER A 32 -42.92 12.97 10.84
CA SER A 32 -42.46 11.63 11.21
C SER A 32 -41.85 10.88 10.02
N SER A 33 -42.46 10.94 8.83
CA SER A 33 -42.00 10.19 7.65
C SER A 33 -40.68 10.71 7.07
N THR A 34 -40.48 12.04 7.06
CA THR A 34 -39.23 12.67 6.60
C THR A 34 -38.09 12.49 7.60
N PHE A 35 -38.39 12.49 8.90
CA PHE A 35 -37.39 12.19 9.92
C PHE A 35 -36.94 10.72 9.86
N LEU A 36 -37.87 9.78 9.75
CA LEU A 36 -37.56 8.35 9.62
C LEU A 36 -36.76 8.03 8.36
N SER A 37 -37.05 8.66 7.21
CA SER A 37 -36.28 8.43 5.98
C SER A 37 -34.85 8.97 6.08
N CYS A 38 -34.65 10.16 6.66
CA CYS A 38 -33.32 10.75 6.84
C CYS A 38 -32.49 9.98 7.88
N LEU A 39 -33.11 9.54 8.97
CA LEU A 39 -32.45 8.70 9.98
C LEU A 39 -32.06 7.33 9.39
N GLY A 40 -32.92 6.73 8.57
CA GLY A 40 -32.63 5.50 7.86
C GLY A 40 -31.43 5.62 6.90
N LEU A 41 -31.33 6.72 6.15
CA LEU A 41 -30.19 7.00 5.27
C LEU A 41 -28.89 7.24 6.05
N PHE A 42 -28.96 7.93 7.20
CA PHE A 42 -27.80 8.19 8.05
C PHE A 42 -27.30 6.90 8.70
N LEU A 43 -28.18 6.13 9.35
CA LEU A 43 -27.85 4.86 9.98
C LEU A 43 -27.40 3.83 8.95
N GLY A 44 -28.05 3.76 7.79
CA GLY A 44 -27.66 2.88 6.68
C GLY A 44 -26.23 3.15 6.19
N ASN A 45 -25.87 4.42 6.02
CA ASN A 45 -24.50 4.80 5.66
C ASN A 45 -23.49 4.53 6.79
N LEU A 46 -23.88 4.72 8.05
CA LEU A 46 -23.01 4.45 9.20
C LEU A 46 -22.68 2.96 9.31
N VAL A 47 -23.67 2.11 9.08
CA VAL A 47 -23.53 0.65 8.97
C VAL A 47 -22.62 0.28 7.79
N LEU A 48 -22.80 0.91 6.63
CA LEU A 48 -21.98 0.68 5.44
C LEU A 48 -20.52 1.10 5.64
N VAL A 49 -20.27 2.21 6.34
CA VAL A 49 -18.94 2.68 6.74
C VAL A 49 -18.31 1.73 7.75
N TYR A 50 -19.08 1.23 8.72
CA TYR A 50 -18.63 0.25 9.70
C TYR A 50 -18.25 -1.09 9.06
N PHE A 51 -19.01 -1.58 8.07
CA PHE A 51 -18.66 -2.79 7.34
C PHE A 51 -17.46 -2.57 6.39
N ARG A 52 -17.34 -1.39 5.77
CA ARG A 52 -16.17 -1.04 4.95
C ARG A 52 -14.88 -0.93 5.77
N SER A 53 -14.94 -0.55 7.04
CA SER A 53 -13.75 -0.39 7.89
C SER A 53 -13.19 -1.69 8.46
N LYS A 54 -13.92 -2.81 8.35
CA LYS A 54 -13.55 -4.13 8.92
C LYS A 54 -12.92 -5.12 7.92
N GLY A 55 -12.63 -4.68 6.70
CA GLY A 55 -12.12 -5.54 5.64
C GLY A 55 -10.63 -5.36 5.37
N LEU A 56 -9.96 -6.46 5.00
CA LEU A 56 -8.64 -6.40 4.36
C LEU A 56 -8.80 -5.90 2.92
N VAL A 57 -8.12 -4.81 2.57
CA VAL A 57 -8.18 -4.16 1.26
C VAL A 57 -7.07 -4.75 0.40
N LYS A 58 -7.43 -5.61 -0.55
CA LYS A 58 -6.47 -6.19 -1.51
C LYS A 58 -5.87 -5.09 -2.37
N ASP A 59 -4.60 -5.23 -2.66
CA ASP A 59 -3.88 -4.43 -3.64
C ASP A 59 -3.19 -5.36 -4.66
N ASN A 60 -2.58 -4.80 -5.70
CA ASN A 60 -1.86 -5.56 -6.71
C ASN A 60 -0.68 -4.78 -7.28
N LEU A 61 0.50 -5.03 -6.75
CA LEU A 61 1.73 -4.44 -7.24
C LEU A 61 2.40 -5.23 -8.38
N LYS A 62 1.79 -6.31 -8.88
CA LYS A 62 2.37 -7.10 -9.97
C LYS A 62 2.60 -6.26 -11.24
N GLY A 63 1.70 -5.32 -11.55
CA GLY A 63 1.87 -4.41 -12.68
C GLY A 63 3.02 -3.42 -12.45
N ILE A 64 3.07 -2.82 -11.27
CA ILE A 64 4.13 -1.89 -10.85
C ILE A 64 5.51 -2.56 -10.89
N ALA A 65 5.60 -3.82 -10.48
CA ALA A 65 6.83 -4.59 -10.53
C ALA A 65 7.40 -4.73 -11.96
N LYS A 66 6.52 -4.86 -12.98
CA LYS A 66 6.97 -4.99 -14.38
C LYS A 66 7.57 -3.70 -14.93
N LEU A 67 7.19 -2.55 -14.37
CA LEU A 67 7.76 -1.27 -14.77
C LEU A 67 9.29 -1.27 -14.61
N MET A 68 9.86 -2.08 -13.71
CA MET A 68 11.32 -2.23 -13.61
C MET A 68 12.01 -2.58 -14.94
N TYR A 69 11.31 -3.21 -15.90
CA TYR A 69 11.86 -3.52 -17.21
C TYR A 69 10.99 -3.05 -18.40
N GLU A 70 9.82 -2.46 -18.13
CA GLU A 70 8.91 -1.95 -19.17
C GLU A 70 9.06 -0.43 -19.39
N ASP A 71 9.52 0.31 -18.37
CA ASP A 71 9.66 1.78 -18.41
C ASP A 71 11.08 2.16 -17.93
N VAL A 72 12.07 1.89 -18.77
CA VAL A 72 13.49 2.00 -18.44
C VAL A 72 14.05 3.32 -18.93
N SER A 73 14.94 3.95 -18.14
CA SER A 73 15.58 5.22 -18.53
C SER A 73 16.45 5.06 -19.78
N GLU A 74 16.69 6.14 -20.52
CA GLU A 74 17.52 6.11 -21.73
C GLU A 74 19.01 5.83 -21.46
N GLU A 75 19.43 5.68 -20.21
CA GLU A 75 20.83 5.38 -19.90
C GLU A 75 21.24 3.99 -20.39
N GLY A 76 22.39 3.91 -21.05
CA GLY A 76 22.87 2.68 -21.66
C GLY A 76 22.95 1.49 -20.69
N TRP A 77 23.44 1.71 -19.47
CA TRP A 77 23.48 0.66 -18.45
C TRP A 77 22.08 0.16 -18.07
N ASP A 78 21.12 1.07 -17.92
CA ASP A 78 19.74 0.72 -17.55
C ASP A 78 19.09 -0.10 -18.66
N GLN A 79 19.22 0.33 -19.92
CA GLN A 79 18.69 -0.38 -21.10
C GLN A 79 19.28 -1.78 -21.27
N GLU A 80 20.58 -1.96 -20.98
CA GLU A 80 21.25 -3.25 -21.08
C GLU A 80 20.86 -4.22 -19.93
N ASN A 81 20.65 -3.68 -18.72
CA ASN A 81 20.55 -4.51 -17.51
C ASN A 81 19.13 -4.67 -16.98
N LEU A 82 18.29 -3.64 -17.06
CA LEU A 82 16.90 -3.66 -16.58
C LEU A 82 15.95 -4.22 -17.64
N THR A 83 16.23 -5.42 -18.11
CA THR A 83 15.45 -6.07 -19.17
C THR A 83 14.57 -7.17 -18.61
N LYS A 84 13.48 -7.51 -19.32
CA LYS A 84 12.60 -8.64 -18.95
C LYS A 84 13.36 -9.96 -18.79
N ARG A 85 14.43 -10.15 -19.57
CA ARG A 85 15.28 -11.35 -19.52
C ARG A 85 16.08 -11.42 -18.22
N ASN A 86 16.68 -10.29 -17.82
CA ASN A 86 17.50 -10.23 -16.60
C ASN A 86 16.64 -10.13 -15.33
N LEU A 87 15.45 -9.53 -15.46
CA LEU A 87 14.49 -9.30 -14.38
C LEU A 87 13.30 -10.28 -14.45
N ASP A 88 13.58 -11.57 -14.37
CA ASP A 88 12.62 -12.68 -14.53
C ASP A 88 11.85 -13.12 -13.26
N PHE A 89 11.99 -12.37 -12.17
CA PHE A 89 11.39 -12.63 -10.85
C PHE A 89 11.99 -13.83 -10.09
N THR A 90 13.27 -14.11 -10.29
CA THR A 90 14.06 -15.08 -9.52
C THR A 90 14.81 -14.41 -8.36
N ILE A 91 15.45 -15.19 -7.48
CA ILE A 91 16.34 -14.62 -6.45
C ILE A 91 17.59 -14.03 -7.11
N GLU A 92 18.06 -14.67 -8.17
CA GLU A 92 19.24 -14.30 -8.94
C GLU A 92 19.03 -12.93 -9.60
N SER A 93 17.83 -12.64 -10.11
CA SER A 93 17.53 -11.35 -10.75
C SER A 93 17.69 -10.14 -9.81
N ILE A 94 17.64 -10.36 -8.49
CA ILE A 94 17.87 -9.29 -7.49
C ILE A 94 19.28 -8.71 -7.58
N GLN A 95 20.26 -9.43 -8.14
CA GLN A 95 21.61 -8.87 -8.34
C GLN A 95 21.58 -7.62 -9.23
N TYR A 96 20.72 -7.59 -10.25
CA TYR A 96 20.57 -6.43 -11.14
C TYR A 96 19.91 -5.25 -10.42
N ILE A 97 18.95 -5.56 -9.53
CA ILE A 97 18.33 -4.57 -8.65
C ILE A 97 19.37 -3.98 -7.69
N ASP A 98 20.23 -4.80 -7.08
CA ASP A 98 21.30 -4.34 -6.19
C ASP A 98 22.32 -3.45 -6.91
N LEU A 99 22.69 -3.79 -8.15
CA LEU A 99 23.57 -2.95 -8.96
C LEU A 99 22.90 -1.60 -9.30
N TYR A 100 21.63 -1.65 -9.68
CA TYR A 100 20.85 -0.46 -9.99
C TYR A 100 20.67 0.47 -8.80
N THR A 101 20.31 -0.05 -7.63
CA THR A 101 20.15 0.77 -6.41
C THR A 101 21.49 1.34 -5.94
N LYS A 102 22.59 0.60 -6.03
CA LYS A 102 23.94 1.14 -5.76
C LYS A 102 24.29 2.29 -6.71
N LYS A 103 23.94 2.18 -7.98
CA LYS A 103 24.13 3.28 -8.96
C LYS A 103 23.28 4.49 -8.59
N LEU A 104 22.01 4.30 -8.22
CA LEU A 104 21.14 5.38 -7.76
C LEU A 104 21.72 6.10 -6.54
N MET A 105 22.28 5.37 -5.57
CA MET A 105 22.79 5.96 -4.32
C MET A 105 24.18 6.60 -4.44
N LYS A 106 24.98 6.23 -5.46
CA LYS A 106 26.39 6.65 -5.56
C LYS A 106 26.68 7.67 -6.64
N THR A 107 25.79 7.82 -7.62
CA THR A 107 25.98 8.77 -8.73
C THR A 107 25.23 10.06 -8.45
N GLU A 108 25.77 11.19 -8.89
CA GLU A 108 25.11 12.50 -8.74
C GLU A 108 23.70 12.49 -9.34
N LYS A 109 23.57 12.02 -10.59
CA LYS A 109 22.28 11.90 -11.27
C LYS A 109 21.31 10.97 -10.53
N GLY A 110 21.81 9.86 -9.98
CA GLY A 110 21.02 8.94 -9.16
C GLY A 110 20.49 9.60 -7.89
N THR A 111 21.34 10.34 -7.17
CA THR A 111 20.96 11.05 -5.94
C THR A 111 19.93 12.14 -6.22
N VAL A 112 20.07 12.89 -7.32
CA VAL A 112 19.05 13.86 -7.77
C VAL A 112 17.72 13.16 -8.03
N LEU A 113 17.74 12.05 -8.77
CA LEU A 113 16.53 11.27 -9.05
C LEU A 113 15.88 10.72 -7.78
N LEU A 114 16.67 10.24 -6.81
CA LEU A 114 16.15 9.79 -5.52
C LEU A 114 15.50 10.94 -4.75
N ASN A 115 16.08 12.13 -4.75
CA ASN A 115 15.48 13.30 -4.07
C ASN A 115 14.14 13.72 -4.69
N GLU A 116 14.02 13.62 -6.02
CA GLU A 116 12.81 14.06 -6.75
C GLU A 116 11.72 12.98 -6.80
N ALA A 117 12.10 11.70 -6.85
CA ALA A 117 11.20 10.61 -7.19
C ALA A 117 11.35 9.37 -6.29
N LEU A 118 11.79 9.53 -5.04
CA LEU A 118 11.99 8.42 -4.09
C LEU A 118 10.80 7.46 -4.03
N ASP A 119 9.59 8.00 -3.87
CA ASP A 119 8.38 7.18 -3.70
C ASP A 119 8.11 6.32 -4.94
N ASN A 120 8.39 6.83 -6.15
CA ASN A 120 8.26 6.06 -7.38
C ASN A 120 9.31 4.94 -7.44
N MET A 121 10.56 5.22 -7.05
CA MET A 121 11.63 4.21 -7.02
C MET A 121 11.33 3.12 -5.99
N VAL A 122 10.93 3.50 -4.79
CA VAL A 122 10.51 2.59 -3.71
C VAL A 122 9.38 1.69 -4.17
N ASN A 123 8.34 2.25 -4.81
CA ASN A 123 7.21 1.46 -5.29
C ASN A 123 7.63 0.43 -6.34
N ARG A 124 8.44 0.83 -7.33
CA ARG A 124 8.86 -0.07 -8.43
C ARG A 124 9.80 -1.17 -7.94
N ILE A 125 10.84 -0.80 -7.22
CA ILE A 125 11.85 -1.73 -6.69
C ILE A 125 11.22 -2.63 -5.62
N GLY A 126 10.45 -2.06 -4.69
CA GLY A 126 9.75 -2.79 -3.64
C GLY A 126 8.70 -3.76 -4.18
N ALA A 127 7.94 -3.36 -5.20
CA ALA A 127 7.00 -4.25 -5.88
C ALA A 127 7.72 -5.44 -6.53
N TYR A 128 8.84 -5.19 -7.21
CA TYR A 128 9.64 -6.25 -7.85
C TYR A 128 10.17 -7.24 -6.83
N ILE A 129 10.83 -6.75 -5.78
CA ILE A 129 11.35 -7.57 -4.68
C ILE A 129 10.23 -8.36 -4.01
N GLY A 130 9.09 -7.73 -3.74
CA GLY A 130 7.94 -8.41 -3.16
C GLY A 130 7.40 -9.53 -4.04
N GLU A 131 7.34 -9.33 -5.36
CA GLU A 131 6.94 -10.40 -6.29
C GLU A 131 7.95 -11.56 -6.31
N VAL A 132 9.25 -11.31 -6.21
CA VAL A 132 10.28 -12.35 -6.06
C VAL A 132 10.06 -13.16 -4.78
N ILE A 133 9.92 -12.49 -3.63
CA ILE A 133 9.69 -13.13 -2.33
C ILE A 133 8.41 -13.97 -2.36
N LYS A 134 7.30 -13.37 -2.80
CA LYS A 134 5.98 -14.00 -2.85
C LYS A 134 5.97 -15.26 -3.73
N ARG A 135 6.59 -15.19 -4.92
CA ARG A 135 6.69 -16.34 -5.83
C ARG A 135 7.56 -17.45 -5.28
N THR A 136 8.65 -17.09 -4.61
CA THR A 136 9.60 -18.08 -4.09
C THR A 136 9.06 -18.81 -2.87
N ILE A 137 8.46 -18.10 -1.91
CA ILE A 137 7.84 -18.72 -0.74
C ILE A 137 6.69 -19.64 -1.15
N ASN A 138 5.93 -19.27 -2.20
CA ASN A 138 4.82 -20.05 -2.75
C ASN A 138 3.76 -20.46 -1.70
N GLN A 139 3.47 -19.56 -0.76
CA GLN A 139 2.42 -19.71 0.26
C GLN A 139 1.34 -18.64 0.12
N ASP A 140 0.47 -18.46 1.12
CA ASP A 140 -0.71 -17.59 1.07
C ASP A 140 -0.40 -16.08 1.23
N PHE A 141 0.72 -15.62 0.68
CA PHE A 141 1.06 -14.20 0.66
C PHE A 141 0.36 -13.46 -0.47
N THR A 142 -0.39 -12.42 -0.12
CA THR A 142 -1.06 -11.52 -1.07
C THR A 142 -0.78 -10.07 -0.71
N TRP A 143 -0.82 -9.18 -1.70
CA TRP A 143 -0.67 -7.74 -1.49
C TRP A 143 -1.92 -7.14 -0.84
N TYR A 144 -1.72 -6.36 0.22
CA TYR A 144 -2.77 -5.63 0.94
C TYR A 144 -2.31 -4.22 1.30
N GLU A 145 -3.25 -3.29 1.38
CA GLU A 145 -3.00 -1.96 1.96
C GLU A 145 -2.63 -2.12 3.44
N PHE A 146 -1.51 -1.51 3.87
CA PHE A 146 -0.99 -1.57 5.24
C PHE A 146 -2.05 -1.25 6.28
N ASN A 147 -2.78 -0.14 6.14
CA ASN A 147 -3.76 0.28 7.16
C ASN A 147 -4.89 -0.73 7.33
N SER A 148 -5.26 -1.43 6.24
CA SER A 148 -6.28 -2.47 6.31
C SER A 148 -5.78 -3.69 7.07
N VAL A 149 -4.50 -4.05 6.93
CA VAL A 149 -3.86 -5.13 7.70
C VAL A 149 -3.68 -4.71 9.15
N TYR A 150 -3.11 -3.53 9.40
CA TYR A 150 -2.87 -2.97 10.72
C TYR A 150 -4.12 -3.00 11.62
N LYS A 151 -5.29 -2.66 11.06
CA LYS A 151 -6.57 -2.65 11.80
C LYS A 151 -7.18 -4.02 12.05
N ASN A 152 -6.78 -5.04 11.28
CA ASN A 152 -7.46 -6.35 11.25
C ASN A 152 -6.56 -7.52 11.65
N SER A 153 -5.25 -7.30 11.81
CA SER A 153 -4.26 -8.29 12.23
C SER A 153 -3.98 -8.18 13.73
N LYS A 154 -3.83 -9.33 14.41
CA LYS A 154 -3.45 -9.35 15.82
C LYS A 154 -1.94 -9.13 15.98
N SER A 155 -1.15 -9.61 15.03
CA SER A 155 0.31 -9.45 15.05
C SER A 155 0.77 -8.00 14.82
N PHE A 156 -0.08 -7.16 14.23
CA PHE A 156 0.21 -5.74 13.98
C PHE A 156 -0.29 -4.76 15.06
N ALA A 157 -0.97 -5.23 16.10
CA ALA A 157 -1.57 -4.36 17.12
C ALA A 157 -0.54 -3.51 17.91
N CYS A 158 0.74 -3.87 17.87
CA CYS A 158 1.84 -3.16 18.56
C CYS A 158 2.82 -2.44 17.61
N VAL A 159 2.58 -2.48 16.30
CA VAL A 159 3.43 -1.78 15.32
C VAL A 159 3.00 -0.31 15.30
N ALA A 160 3.93 0.64 15.47
CA ALA A 160 3.57 2.06 15.36
C ALA A 160 2.94 2.33 13.98
N GLU A 161 1.84 3.08 13.95
CA GLU A 161 1.20 3.50 12.70
C GLU A 161 2.24 4.23 11.84
N THR A 162 2.57 3.68 10.67
CA THR A 162 3.56 4.30 9.79
C THR A 162 2.94 5.55 9.18
N THR A 163 3.70 6.64 9.10
CA THR A 163 3.21 7.90 8.51
C THR A 163 2.95 7.79 7.00
N ARG A 164 3.45 6.73 6.36
CA ARG A 164 3.25 6.43 4.94
C ARG A 164 2.43 5.15 4.76
N PRO A 165 1.27 5.21 4.07
CA PRO A 165 0.48 4.02 3.77
C PRO A 165 1.16 3.23 2.66
N TYR A 166 1.91 2.19 3.03
CA TYR A 166 2.49 1.28 2.05
C TYR A 166 1.60 0.07 1.80
N THR A 167 1.88 -0.63 0.72
CA THR A 167 1.31 -1.94 0.44
C THR A 167 2.31 -2.99 0.91
N LEU A 168 1.80 -4.06 1.53
CA LEU A 168 2.62 -5.12 2.12
C LEU A 168 2.14 -6.50 1.67
N LEU A 169 3.01 -7.50 1.78
CA LEU A 169 2.64 -8.89 1.59
C LEU A 169 2.13 -9.45 2.90
N TYR A 170 0.91 -9.97 2.92
CA TYR A 170 0.31 -10.53 4.13
C TYR A 170 -0.21 -11.95 3.88
N SER A 171 0.14 -12.84 4.80
CA SER A 171 -0.46 -14.16 4.95
C SER A 171 -1.58 -14.08 5.97
N LYS A 172 -2.83 -14.24 5.51
CA LYS A 172 -3.99 -14.24 6.42
C LYS A 172 -3.99 -15.46 7.32
N LYS A 173 -3.56 -16.62 6.81
CA LYS A 173 -3.61 -17.88 7.55
C LYS A 173 -2.59 -17.88 8.70
N LYS A 174 -1.39 -17.34 8.45
CA LYS A 174 -0.32 -17.28 9.45
C LYS A 174 -0.31 -15.99 10.28
N ASP A 175 -1.13 -14.99 9.91
CA ASP A 175 -1.16 -13.64 10.49
C ASP A 175 0.25 -13.01 10.54
N ARG A 176 0.95 -13.02 9.39
CA ARG A 176 2.28 -12.42 9.27
C ARG A 176 2.39 -11.57 8.02
N ALA A 177 3.20 -10.52 8.08
CA ALA A 177 3.46 -9.67 6.94
C ALA A 177 4.96 -9.49 6.65
N ILE A 178 5.24 -9.24 5.38
CA ILE A 178 6.54 -8.84 4.86
C ILE A 178 6.35 -7.44 4.29
N LEU A 179 7.29 -6.53 4.56
CA LEU A 179 7.21 -5.12 4.15
C LEU A 179 8.31 -4.76 3.12
N PRO A 180 8.23 -5.24 1.85
CA PRO A 180 9.27 -5.00 0.85
C PRO A 180 9.53 -3.51 0.58
N LEU A 181 8.46 -2.71 0.46
CA LEU A 181 8.58 -1.28 0.13
C LEU A 181 9.31 -0.51 1.24
N SER A 182 9.00 -0.82 2.51
CA SER A 182 9.67 -0.19 3.65
C SER A 182 11.16 -0.56 3.73
N ALA A 183 11.51 -1.83 3.48
CA ALA A 183 12.90 -2.26 3.45
C ALA A 183 13.70 -1.56 2.34
N VAL A 184 13.11 -1.41 1.16
CA VAL A 184 13.71 -0.68 0.03
C VAL A 184 13.86 0.81 0.32
N GLU A 185 12.85 1.44 0.94
CA GLU A 185 12.93 2.85 1.33
C GLU A 185 14.09 3.08 2.29
N GLN A 186 14.21 2.26 3.34
CA GLN A 186 15.33 2.35 4.28
C GLN A 186 16.67 2.13 3.56
N PHE A 187 16.74 1.18 2.64
CA PHE A 187 17.94 0.92 1.85
C PHE A 187 18.36 2.11 1.01
N LEU A 188 17.44 2.70 0.24
CA LEU A 188 17.74 3.86 -0.61
C LEU A 188 18.06 5.13 0.19
N LYS A 189 17.57 5.24 1.43
CA LYS A 189 17.92 6.33 2.37
C LYS A 189 19.26 6.12 3.07
N GLY A 190 19.85 4.93 3.00
CA GLY A 190 21.07 4.58 3.73
C GLY A 190 20.83 4.18 5.19
N ASP A 191 19.58 3.97 5.60
CA ASP A 191 19.17 3.63 6.97
C ASP A 191 18.84 2.12 7.13
N SER A 192 19.31 1.28 6.21
CA SER A 192 18.99 -0.15 6.21
C SER A 192 19.94 -0.96 7.09
N GLU A 193 19.38 -1.94 7.79
CA GLU A 193 20.14 -2.98 8.49
C GLU A 193 20.75 -4.02 7.52
N TYR A 194 20.35 -4.00 6.24
CA TYR A 194 20.83 -4.93 5.22
C TYR A 194 21.92 -4.31 4.37
N THR A 195 22.96 -5.10 4.08
CA THR A 195 24.06 -4.67 3.20
C THR A 195 23.66 -4.69 1.72
N SER A 196 22.63 -5.46 1.37
CA SER A 196 22.04 -5.53 0.03
C SER A 196 20.58 -5.96 0.06
N LEU A 197 19.83 -5.66 -0.99
CA LEU A 197 18.44 -6.10 -1.14
C LEU A 197 18.36 -7.61 -1.38
N GLN A 198 19.38 -8.21 -1.99
CA GLN A 198 19.48 -9.67 -2.10
C GLN A 198 19.58 -10.35 -0.72
N GLU A 199 20.34 -9.75 0.22
CA GLU A 199 20.41 -10.24 1.61
C GLU A 199 19.02 -10.22 2.27
N TYR A 200 18.31 -9.09 2.16
CA TYR A 200 16.94 -8.96 2.65
C TYR A 200 16.01 -10.05 2.06
N VAL A 201 16.02 -10.23 0.74
CA VAL A 201 15.19 -11.23 0.04
C VAL A 201 15.46 -12.64 0.57
N LYS A 202 16.73 -13.04 0.64
CA LYS A 202 17.13 -14.37 1.14
C LYS A 202 16.68 -14.59 2.59
N LYS A 203 16.85 -13.59 3.46
CA LYS A 203 16.41 -13.66 4.85
C LYS A 203 14.88 -13.81 4.95
N MET A 204 14.12 -13.04 4.18
CA MET A 204 12.65 -13.15 4.19
C MET A 204 12.20 -14.53 3.69
N ILE A 205 12.79 -15.04 2.61
CA ILE A 205 12.47 -16.38 2.11
C ILE A 205 12.79 -17.43 3.18
N LEU A 206 13.94 -17.36 3.84
CA LEU A 206 14.32 -18.30 4.89
C LEU A 206 13.32 -18.29 6.08
N VAL A 207 12.94 -17.10 6.54
CA VAL A 207 12.05 -16.93 7.70
C VAL A 207 10.61 -17.37 7.41
N TYR A 208 10.14 -17.17 6.17
CA TYR A 208 8.73 -17.33 5.82
C TYR A 208 8.42 -18.59 4.99
N SER A 209 9.42 -19.33 4.52
CA SER A 209 9.21 -20.61 3.83
C SER A 209 8.87 -21.77 4.77
N GLN A 210 8.97 -21.57 6.09
CA GLN A 210 8.53 -22.50 7.14
C GLN A 210 7.05 -22.28 7.46
#